data_AF-X1L8E1-F1
#
_entry.id   AF-X1L8E1-F1
#
_cell.length_a   1.000
_cell.length_b   1.000
_cell.length_c   1.000
_cell.angle_alpha   90.00
_cell.angle_beta   90.00
_cell.angle_gamma   90.00
#
_symmetry.space_group_name_H-M   'P 1'
#
loop_
_entity.id
_entity.type
_entity.pdbx_description
1 polymer ?
#
loop_
_entity_poly.entity_id
_entity_poly.type
_entity_poly.pdbx_seq_one_letter_code
_entity_poly.pdbx_strand_id
1 'polypeptide(L)' 'DGLETDILVGKRLKIVTVLVLSGITLEKMLQKAPPSLKPDYVIQSLLDLPSLKIGHGYKKLVSSTDTL' A
#
# COMPACT_ATOMS: atom_id res chain seq x y z
N ASP A 1 3.46 0.97 -10.30
CA ASP A 1 2.11 1.33 -10.79
C ASP A 1 1.23 0.11 -11.10
N GLY A 2 1.66 -1.13 -10.82
CA GLY A 2 0.86 -2.35 -11.01
C GLY A 2 0.30 -2.92 -9.70
N LEU A 3 -0.99 -3.26 -9.67
CA LEU A 3 -1.63 -3.86 -8.48
C LEU A 3 -1.04 -5.23 -8.12
N GLU A 4 -0.80 -6.07 -9.12
CA GLU A 4 -0.35 -7.45 -8.92
C GLU A 4 1.15 -7.58 -8.63
N THR A 5 1.91 -6.50 -8.81
CA THR A 5 3.35 -6.45 -8.54
C THR A 5 3.63 -5.61 -7.29
N ASP A 6 3.58 -4.29 -7.42
CA ASP A 6 4.12 -3.38 -6.41
C ASP A 6 3.25 -3.36 -5.16
N ILE A 7 1.93 -3.35 -5.36
CA ILE A 7 0.99 -3.37 -4.25
C ILE A 7 0.99 -4.74 -3.58
N LEU A 8 0.89 -5.83 -4.35
CA LEU A 8 0.92 -7.18 -3.79
C LEU A 8 2.20 -7.47 -2.97
N VAL A 9 3.37 -7.08 -3.50
CA VAL A 9 4.65 -7.25 -2.81
C VAL A 9 4.71 -6.40 -1.55
N GLY A 10 4.33 -5.12 -1.62
CA GLY A 10 4.30 -4.24 -0.46
C GLY A 10 3.38 -4.75 0.66
N LYS A 11 2.18 -5.22 0.32
CA LYS A 11 1.24 -5.81 1.29
C LYS A 11 1.79 -7.09 1.93
N ARG A 12 2.43 -7.97 1.15
CA ARG A 12 3.07 -9.20 1.67
C ARG A 12 4.20 -8.87 2.65
N LEU A 13 4.97 -7.83 2.37
CA LEU A 13 6.06 -7.36 3.23
C LEU A 13 5.60 -6.44 4.37
N LYS A 14 4.29 -6.17 4.49
CA LYS A 14 3.70 -5.23 5.45
C LYS A 14 4.31 -3.82 5.37
N ILE A 15 4.71 -3.41 4.16
CA ILE A 15 5.20 -2.08 3.84
C ILE A 15 4.00 -1.21 3.44
N VAL A 16 4.03 0.07 3.82
CA VAL A 16 3.02 1.04 3.39
C VAL A 16 3.09 1.20 1.87
N THR A 17 1.94 1.02 1.22
CA THR A 17 1.82 1.07 -0.25
C THR A 17 1.08 2.32 -0.70
N VAL A 18 1.66 3.03 -1.68
CA VAL A 18 1.05 4.20 -2.31
C VAL A 18 0.91 3.91 -3.80
N LEU A 19 -0.32 3.95 -4.33
CA LEU A 19 -0.58 3.86 -5.75
C LEU A 19 -0.70 5.26 -6.35
N VAL A 20 0.07 5.51 -7.41
CA VAL A 20 -0.01 6.75 -8.20
C VAL A 20 -0.83 6.48 -9.46
N LEU A 21 -1.90 7.24 -9.68
CA LEU A 21 -2.82 7.09 -10.82
C LEU A 21 -2.30 7.75 -12.12
N SER A 22 -0.98 7.92 -12.24
CA SER A 22 -0.33 8.43 -13.45
C SER A 22 0.19 7.33 -14.39
N GLY A 23 0.04 6.06 -14.01
CA GLY A 23 0.59 4.88 -14.71
C GLY A 23 -0.47 3.94 -15.30
N ILE A 24 -0.13 2.66 -15.42
CA ILE A 24 -0.98 1.63 -16.06
C ILE A 24 -2.25 1.24 -15.28
N THR A 25 -2.26 1.40 -13.96
CA THR A 25 -3.44 1.09 -13.14
C THR A 25 -4.42 2.26 -13.16
N LEU A 26 -5.59 2.02 -13.74
CA LEU A 26 -6.69 2.97 -13.79
C LEU A 26 -7.57 2.89 -12.53
N GLU A 27 -8.20 4.00 -12.16
CA GLU A 27 -9.11 4.07 -11.00
C GLU A 27 -10.22 3.00 -11.03
N LYS A 28 -10.75 2.70 -12.22
CA LYS A 28 -11.74 1.63 -12.44
C LYS A 28 -11.24 0.23 -12.06
N MET A 29 -9.94 -0.03 -12.16
CA MET A 29 -9.32 -1.29 -11.77
C MET A 29 -9.19 -1.38 -10.25
N LEU A 30 -8.93 -0.25 -9.59
CA LEU A 30 -8.87 -0.15 -8.14
C LEU A 30 -10.22 -0.47 -7.48
N GLN A 31 -11.33 -0.01 -8.07
CA GLN A 31 -12.68 -0.32 -7.56
C GLN A 31 -13.00 -1.81 -7.56
N LYS A 32 -12.43 -2.56 -8.51
CA LYS A 32 -12.61 -4.00 -8.67
C LYS A 32 -11.54 -4.83 -7.96
N ALA A 33 -10.50 -4.19 -7.42
CA ALA A 33 -9.40 -4.88 -6.77
C ALA A 33 -9.86 -5.55 -5.46
N PRO A 34 -9.48 -6.81 -5.21
CA PRO A 34 -9.76 -7.46 -3.93
C PRO A 34 -9.03 -6.72 -2.80
N PRO A 35 -9.51 -6.82 -1.54
CA PRO A 35 -8.89 -6.12 -0.41
C PRO A 35 -7.39 -6.39 -0.24
N SER A 36 -6.93 -7.59 -0.62
CA SER A 36 -5.52 -7.99 -0.60
C SER A 36 -4.63 -7.21 -1.58
N LEU A 37 -5.23 -6.58 -2.60
CA LEU A 37 -4.56 -5.78 -3.62
C LEU A 37 -4.93 -4.29 -3.50
N LYS A 38 -5.61 -3.88 -2.43
CA LYS A 38 -5.89 -2.46 -2.21
C LYS A 38 -4.67 -1.78 -1.58
N PRO A 39 -4.14 -0.72 -2.23
CA PRO A 39 -3.06 0.09 -1.67
C PRO A 39 -3.56 0.81 -0.41
N ASP A 40 -2.63 1.19 0.47
CA ASP A 40 -2.96 1.93 1.69
C ASP A 40 -3.30 3.40 1.38
N TYR A 41 -2.69 3.94 0.32
CA TYR A 41 -2.95 5.29 -0.17
C TYR A 41 -3.02 5.33 -1.70
N VAL A 42 -3.78 6.29 -2.21
CA VAL A 42 -3.90 6.57 -3.64
C VAL A 42 -3.68 8.06 -3.86
N ILE A 43 -2.81 8.40 -4.80
CA ILE A 43 -2.51 9.78 -5.19
C ILE A 43 -2.59 9.94 -6.71
N GLN A 44 -2.85 11.14 -7.20
CA GLN A 44 -2.97 11.39 -8.64
C GLN A 44 -1.60 11.57 -9.29
N SER A 45 -0.67 12.20 -8.56
CA SER A 45 0.69 12.46 -9.02
C SER A 45 1.69 12.28 -7.89
N LEU A 46 2.95 12.02 -8.23
CA LEU A 46 4.05 12.03 -7.26
C LEU A 46 4.21 13.41 -6.59
N LEU A 47 3.77 14.48 -7.25
CA LEU A 47 3.75 15.83 -6.68
C LEU A 47 2.84 15.94 -5.45
N ASP A 48 1.89 15.01 -5.28
CA ASP A 48 0.97 14.99 -4.14
C ASP A 48 1.59 14.31 -2.89
N LEU A 49 2.75 13.67 -3.02
CA LEU A 49 3.42 12.97 -1.92
C LEU A 49 3.63 13.83 -0.66
N PRO A 50 4.07 15.09 -0.73
CA PRO A 50 4.25 15.93 0.46
C PRO A 50 2.95 16.19 1.24
N SER A 51 1.80 16.09 0.56
CA SER A 51 0.47 16.27 1.16
C SER A 51 -0.07 14.99 1.80
N LEU A 52 0.61 13.86 1.62
CA LEU A 52 0.17 12.57 2.14
C LEU A 52 0.40 12.49 3.65
N LYS A 53 -0.69 12.48 4.41
CA LYS A 53 -0.65 12.28 5.87
C LYS A 53 -0.48 10.80 6.18
N ILE A 54 0.76 10.33 6.19
CA ILE A 54 1.09 8.98 6.65
C ILE A 54 0.96 8.96 8.18
N GLY A 55 0.02 8.17 8.68
CA GLY A 55 -0.07 7.91 10.11
C GLY A 55 1.14 7.07 10.54
N HIS A 56 2.09 7.66 11.27
CA HIS A 56 3.22 6.93 11.86
C HIS A 56 2.72 6.01 12.99
N GLY A 57 2.15 4.87 12.61
CA GLY A 57 1.70 3.80 13.49
C GLY A 57 2.60 2.58 13.39
N TYR A 58 3.90 2.72 13.71
CA TYR A 58 4.73 1.54 13.94
C TYR A 58 4.31 0.91 15.27
N LYS A 59 3.25 0.08 15.27
CA LYS A 59 3.11 -0.95 16.28
C LYS A 59 4.12 -2.04 15.94
N LYS A 60 5.27 -2.01 16.62
CA LYS A 60 6.18 -3.16 16.72
C LYS A 60 5.32 -4.36 17.14
N LEU A 61 4.96 -5.22 16.19
CA LEU A 61 4.46 -6.56 16.48
C LEU A 61 5.65 -7.35 17.01
N VAL A 62 5.94 -7.21 18.30
CA VAL A 62 6.64 -8.27 19.02
C VAL A 62 5.61 -9.40 19.13
N SER A 63 5.74 -10.40 18.26
CA SER A 63 5.06 -11.68 18.48
C SER A 63 5.75 -12.35 19.66
N SER A 64 4.96 -12.67 20.68
CA SER A 64 5.28 -13.62 21.73
C SER A 64 5.72 -14.97 21.16
N THR A 65 6.39 -15.76 22.01
CA THR A 65 6.88 -17.15 21.88
C THR A 65 8.34 -17.33 21.45
N ASP A 66 9.26 -17.02 22.36
CA ASP A 66 10.32 -17.98 22.66
C ASP A 66 9.78 -18.89 23.76
N THR A 67 9.28 -20.04 23.34
CA THR A 67 9.07 -21.19 24.22
C THR A 67 10.30 -22.06 24.06
N LEU A 68 11.11 -22.15 25.11
CA LEU A 68 11.70 -23.38 25.67
C LEU A 68 12.27 -23.05 27.05
#